data_AF-A0A1M3PRE6-F1
#
_entry.id   AF-A0A1M3PRE6-F1
#
_cell.length_a   1.000
_cell.length_b   1.000
_cell.length_c   1.000
_cell.angle_alpha   90.00
_cell.angle_beta   90.00
_cell.angle_gamma   90.00
#
_symmetry.space_group_name_H-M   'P 1'
#
loop_
_entity.id
_entity.type
_entity.pdbx_description
1 polymer ?
#
loop_
_entity_poly.entity_id
_entity_poly.type
_entity_poly.pdbx_seq_one_letter_code
_entity_poly.pdbx_strand_id
1 'polypeptide(L)'
;MFIKSLLRSIGLNAPTQPNHLSAAAACILSLVILNTTVVAPSVAQDASSEDSYRFQEGSLQHIPDYDVLSLAYPPNLGLLIANGRDRYLAEMSRDPASIQRLRLLLGLGEYTYDASTEGLHGYFSAPAGTLAPQLLVALQEAGFSDRAEVVAEAIAAFGPNYPVDDKVRSDFFAQSFLRIQEGIVPDLSKPPTAVDTRLRELGTKLANKRAFRAELEAYVARDPAIAAALKHARETLTDEQRLSYLQDQLLPGPSGFGGTAEIKARIETMPPNYRTAYVLIILIGEVFNGGTHQFFYNSSGAFAEYVPQALRDVGENDAAAMIETAIAMFPKPYPVSTEERRRVSFQHEWNTWDDKLNSFSDAIDSEDIPTALAAYAKKQGILPN
;
A
#
# COMPACT_ATOMS: atom_id res chain seq x y z
N MET A 1 5.37 -6.78 1.23
CA MET A 1 5.47 -8.04 2.02
C MET A 1 4.40 -8.17 3.12
N PHE A 2 3.69 -7.09 3.50
CA PHE A 2 2.43 -7.16 4.30
C PHE A 2 1.44 -8.21 3.79
N ILE A 3 1.36 -8.40 2.47
CA ILE A 3 0.51 -9.41 1.83
C ILE A 3 1.01 -10.85 2.07
N LYS A 4 2.33 -11.13 2.09
CA LYS A 4 2.86 -12.48 2.40
C LYS A 4 2.64 -12.86 3.88
N SER A 5 2.74 -11.89 4.80
CA SER A 5 2.38 -12.10 6.21
C SER A 5 0.86 -12.27 6.42
N LEU A 6 0.05 -11.52 5.66
CA LEU A 6 -1.41 -11.67 5.63
C LEU A 6 -1.82 -13.05 5.08
N LEU A 7 -1.12 -13.57 4.07
CA LEU A 7 -1.38 -14.88 3.46
C LEU A 7 -0.95 -16.06 4.35
N ARG A 8 0.13 -15.93 5.13
CA ARG A 8 0.55 -16.98 6.09
C ARG A 8 -0.42 -17.16 7.27
N SER A 9 -1.14 -16.11 7.68
CA SER A 9 -2.15 -16.24 8.75
C SER A 9 -3.47 -16.90 8.31
N ILE A 10 -3.68 -17.13 7.01
CA ILE A 10 -4.91 -17.72 6.45
C ILE A 10 -4.88 -19.26 6.45
N GLY A 11 -3.76 -19.90 6.82
CA GLY A 11 -3.71 -21.36 6.99
C GLY A 11 -4.06 -22.16 5.72
N LEU A 12 -3.83 -21.60 4.53
CA LEU A 12 -4.02 -22.29 3.26
C LEU A 12 -2.81 -23.19 3.00
N ASN A 13 -2.91 -24.45 3.39
CA ASN A 13 -2.07 -25.50 2.83
C ASN A 13 -2.32 -25.56 1.31
N ALA A 14 -1.24 -25.60 0.54
CA ALA A 14 -1.26 -25.62 -0.92
C ALA A 14 -2.21 -26.72 -1.47
N PRO A 15 -3.20 -26.38 -2.31
CA PRO A 15 -3.75 -27.35 -3.23
C PRO A 15 -2.90 -27.37 -4.51
N THR A 16 -2.53 -28.58 -4.91
CA THR A 16 -2.01 -28.88 -6.24
C THR A 16 -3.10 -28.54 -7.29
N GLN A 17 -2.81 -27.58 -8.17
CA GLN A 17 -3.53 -27.09 -9.37
C GLN A 17 -4.18 -25.68 -9.26
N PRO A 18 -4.12 -24.88 -10.34
CA PRO A 18 -4.32 -23.44 -10.30
C PRO A 18 -5.81 -23.10 -10.30
N ASN A 19 -6.36 -22.76 -9.14
CA ASN A 19 -7.68 -22.14 -9.07
C ASN A 19 -7.52 -20.63 -9.23
N HIS A 20 -8.09 -20.08 -10.30
CA HIS A 20 -8.21 -18.65 -10.64
C HIS A 20 -8.98 -17.78 -9.60
N LEU A 21 -9.14 -18.25 -8.37
CA LEU A 21 -9.86 -17.61 -7.27
C LEU A 21 -8.93 -16.87 -6.29
N SER A 22 -7.60 -17.05 -6.38
CA SER A 22 -6.63 -16.32 -5.54
C SER A 22 -6.38 -14.87 -5.99
N ALA A 23 -6.63 -14.55 -7.26
CA ALA A 23 -6.49 -13.20 -7.82
C ALA A 23 -7.57 -12.23 -7.30
N ALA A 24 -8.73 -12.74 -6.89
CA ALA A 24 -9.83 -11.90 -6.36
C ALA A 24 -9.48 -11.26 -5.01
N ALA A 25 -8.62 -11.88 -4.20
CA ALA A 25 -8.19 -11.33 -2.91
C ALA A 25 -7.11 -10.24 -3.07
N ALA A 26 -6.28 -10.31 -4.11
CA ALA A 26 -5.27 -9.30 -4.42
C ALA A 26 -5.89 -8.05 -5.09
N CYS A 27 -6.93 -8.21 -5.92
CA CYS A 27 -7.63 -7.09 -6.56
C CYS A 27 -8.41 -6.19 -5.58
N ILE A 28 -8.80 -6.69 -4.41
CA ILE A 28 -9.65 -5.93 -3.48
C ILE A 28 -8.85 -4.92 -2.64
N LEU A 29 -7.55 -5.16 -2.40
CA LEU A 29 -6.71 -4.15 -1.74
C LEU A 29 -6.48 -2.91 -2.62
N SER A 30 -6.50 -3.08 -3.94
CA SER A 30 -6.39 -1.97 -4.91
C SER A 30 -7.71 -1.20 -5.09
N LEU A 31 -8.86 -1.82 -4.80
CA LEU A 31 -10.19 -1.23 -5.02
C LEU A 31 -10.63 -0.26 -3.92
N VAL A 32 -10.05 -0.31 -2.71
CA VAL A 32 -10.36 0.66 -1.63
C VAL A 32 -9.69 2.02 -1.87
N ILE A 33 -8.77 2.12 -2.85
CA ILE A 33 -8.08 3.37 -3.21
C ILE A 33 -8.67 4.04 -4.48
N LEU A 34 -9.55 3.39 -5.24
CA LEU A 34 -9.96 3.90 -6.56
C LEU A 34 -11.33 4.57 -6.56
N ASN A 35 -11.37 5.82 -6.09
CA ASN A 35 -12.26 6.82 -6.66
C ASN A 35 -11.64 7.34 -7.98
N THR A 36 -11.73 6.54 -9.04
CA THR A 36 -11.87 6.93 -10.46
C THR A 36 -11.64 5.69 -11.33
N THR A 37 -12.51 5.49 -12.30
CA THR A 37 -12.40 4.50 -13.39
C THR A 37 -11.06 4.58 -14.14
N VAL A 38 -10.06 3.75 -13.81
CA VAL A 38 -8.92 3.39 -14.68
C VAL A 38 -8.34 2.05 -14.17
N VAL A 39 -7.80 1.25 -15.10
CA VAL A 39 -6.84 0.14 -14.89
C VAL A 39 -5.98 0.35 -13.62
N ALA A 40 -5.65 -0.73 -12.90
CA ALA A 40 -4.84 -0.66 -11.67
C ALA A 40 -3.66 0.31 -11.85
N PRO A 41 -3.51 1.32 -10.98
CA PRO A 41 -2.47 2.34 -11.14
C PRO A 41 -1.10 1.68 -11.10
N SER A 42 -0.20 2.07 -12.01
CA SER A 42 1.19 1.61 -11.97
C SER A 42 1.83 1.97 -10.63
N VAL A 43 2.76 1.12 -10.19
CA VAL A 43 3.56 1.33 -8.98
C VAL A 43 4.45 2.59 -9.12
N ALA A 44 4.72 3.03 -10.35
CA ALA A 44 5.31 4.33 -10.67
C ALA A 44 4.21 5.28 -11.21
N GLN A 45 4.03 6.43 -10.54
CA GLN A 45 2.90 7.35 -10.71
C GLN A 45 2.52 7.63 -12.19
N ASP A 46 1.24 7.39 -12.51
CA ASP A 46 0.55 7.93 -13.70
C ASP A 46 0.15 9.37 -13.42
N ALA A 47 1.10 10.31 -13.49
CA ALA A 47 0.77 11.74 -13.54
C ALA A 47 1.82 12.51 -14.34
N SER A 48 1.33 13.28 -15.32
CA SER A 48 2.06 14.29 -16.07
C SER A 48 2.31 15.56 -15.24
N SER A 49 2.44 15.48 -13.92
CA SER A 49 2.71 16.68 -13.13
C SER A 49 4.16 17.11 -13.35
N GLU A 50 4.33 18.37 -13.77
CA GLU A 50 5.60 19.07 -13.89
C GLU A 50 6.36 19.21 -12.55
N ASP A 51 5.89 18.56 -11.47
CA ASP A 51 6.62 18.49 -10.22
C ASP A 51 7.90 17.68 -10.43
N SER A 52 9.02 18.41 -10.39
CA SER A 52 10.35 17.80 -10.44
C SER A 52 10.55 16.95 -9.21
N TYR A 53 10.35 15.63 -9.32
CA TYR A 53 10.82 14.69 -8.32
C TYR A 53 12.27 15.04 -7.96
N ARG A 54 12.55 15.15 -6.66
CA ARG A 54 13.90 15.31 -6.12
C ARG A 54 14.10 14.27 -5.04
N PHE A 55 15.10 13.42 -5.22
CA PHE A 55 15.52 12.50 -4.18
C PHE A 55 15.96 13.29 -2.93
N GLN A 56 15.51 12.86 -1.74
CA GLN A 56 15.85 13.46 -0.45
C GLN A 56 16.33 12.37 0.49
N GLU A 57 17.66 12.21 0.64
CA GLU A 57 18.25 11.14 1.45
C GLU A 57 17.99 11.29 2.94
N GLY A 58 18.04 12.53 3.44
CA GLY A 58 18.09 12.83 4.88
C GLY A 58 16.86 12.38 5.68
N SER A 59 15.73 12.11 5.02
CA SER A 59 14.52 11.58 5.65
C SER A 59 14.41 10.05 5.63
N LEU A 60 15.33 9.35 4.96
CA LEU A 60 15.20 7.91 4.71
C LEU A 60 15.91 7.03 5.74
N GLN A 61 16.87 7.56 6.50
CA GLN A 61 17.66 6.74 7.43
C GLN A 61 16.97 6.47 8.78
N HIS A 62 15.92 7.22 9.10
CA HIS A 62 15.21 7.11 10.37
C HIS A 62 13.72 6.84 10.13
N ILE A 63 13.18 5.85 10.84
CA ILE A 63 11.74 5.60 10.85
C ILE A 63 11.10 6.42 11.97
N PRO A 64 10.14 7.32 11.66
CA PRO A 64 9.38 8.06 12.67
C PRO A 64 8.67 7.12 13.66
N ASP A 65 8.47 7.56 14.91
CA ASP A 65 7.87 6.74 15.97
C ASP A 65 6.49 6.19 15.58
N TYR A 66 5.66 7.03 14.93
CA TYR A 66 4.38 6.61 14.38
C TYR A 66 4.54 5.41 13.42
N ASP A 67 5.49 5.48 12.50
CA ASP A 67 5.68 4.45 11.47
C ASP A 67 6.33 3.19 12.07
N VAL A 68 7.22 3.31 13.07
CA VAL A 68 7.73 2.16 13.84
C VAL A 68 6.58 1.39 14.50
N LEU A 69 5.66 2.10 15.15
CA LEU A 69 4.50 1.49 15.80
C LEU A 69 3.55 0.88 14.78
N SER A 70 3.33 1.52 13.63
CA SER A 70 2.51 0.99 12.55
C SER A 70 3.09 -0.30 11.96
N LEU A 71 4.41 -0.43 11.87
CA LEU A 71 5.08 -1.63 11.38
C LEU A 71 5.04 -2.77 12.41
N ALA A 72 5.27 -2.46 13.69
CA ALA A 72 5.35 -3.45 14.76
C ALA A 72 3.96 -3.91 15.25
N TYR A 73 2.99 -3.01 15.27
CA TYR A 73 1.63 -3.24 15.76
C TYR A 73 0.60 -2.83 14.71
N PRO A 74 0.61 -3.46 13.51
CA PRO A 74 -0.26 -3.03 12.44
C PRO A 74 -1.74 -3.19 12.80
N PRO A 75 -2.60 -2.26 12.36
CA PRO A 75 -4.04 -2.38 12.58
C PRO A 75 -4.62 -3.56 11.79
N ASN A 76 -4.00 -3.99 10.68
CA ASN A 76 -4.42 -5.14 9.87
C ASN A 76 -5.90 -5.10 9.47
N LEU A 77 -6.43 -3.92 9.10
CA LEU A 77 -7.85 -3.74 8.79
C LEU A 77 -8.32 -4.62 7.62
N GLY A 78 -7.42 -5.01 6.71
CA GLY A 78 -7.73 -5.98 5.65
C GLY A 78 -8.17 -7.35 6.16
N LEU A 79 -7.80 -7.75 7.38
CA LEU A 79 -8.30 -8.99 8.00
C LEU A 79 -9.79 -8.93 8.30
N LEU A 80 -10.41 -7.74 8.41
CA LEU A 80 -11.86 -7.64 8.56
C LEU A 80 -12.60 -8.21 7.36
N ILE A 81 -12.04 -8.03 6.17
CA ILE A 81 -12.58 -8.58 4.92
C ILE A 81 -12.45 -10.11 4.91
N ALA A 82 -11.28 -10.63 5.28
CA ALA A 82 -10.99 -12.06 5.18
C ALA A 82 -11.64 -12.88 6.31
N ASN A 83 -11.64 -12.36 7.53
CA ASN A 83 -11.95 -13.09 8.75
C ASN A 83 -13.25 -12.65 9.42
N GLY A 84 -13.79 -11.48 9.03
CA GLY A 84 -14.90 -10.85 9.70
C GLY A 84 -14.52 -10.21 11.05
N ARG A 85 -15.43 -9.38 11.55
CA ARG A 85 -15.26 -8.58 12.76
C ARG A 85 -14.94 -9.40 14.01
N ASP A 86 -15.71 -10.44 14.29
CA ASP A 86 -15.60 -11.14 15.58
C ASP A 86 -14.27 -11.88 15.73
N ARG A 87 -13.78 -12.48 14.64
CA ARG A 87 -12.45 -13.09 14.61
C ARG A 87 -11.36 -12.05 14.71
N TYR A 88 -11.49 -10.91 14.02
CA TYR A 88 -10.55 -9.80 14.16
C TYR A 88 -10.45 -9.33 15.62
N LEU A 89 -11.58 -9.13 16.30
CA LEU A 89 -11.62 -8.71 17.70
C LEU A 89 -11.06 -9.79 18.64
N ALA A 90 -11.30 -11.08 18.36
CA ALA A 90 -10.74 -12.19 19.13
C ALA A 90 -9.22 -12.35 18.95
N GLU A 91 -8.67 -11.96 17.80
CA GLU A 91 -7.23 -11.90 17.58
C GLU A 91 -6.61 -10.69 18.29
N MET A 92 -7.24 -9.51 18.17
CA MET A 92 -6.79 -8.30 18.84
C MET A 92 -6.84 -8.41 20.36
N SER A 93 -7.81 -9.14 20.93
CA SER A 93 -7.95 -9.30 22.39
C SER A 93 -6.80 -10.06 23.06
N ARG A 94 -5.91 -10.69 22.28
CA ARG A 94 -4.68 -11.33 22.76
C ARG A 94 -3.60 -10.33 23.15
N ASP A 95 -3.66 -9.11 22.61
CA ASP A 95 -2.74 -8.04 22.93
C ASP A 95 -3.11 -7.37 24.27
N PRO A 96 -2.16 -6.75 24.99
CA PRO A 96 -2.48 -5.88 26.11
C PRO A 96 -3.44 -4.74 25.71
N ALA A 97 -4.31 -4.30 26.61
CA ALA A 97 -5.33 -3.29 26.31
C ALA A 97 -4.76 -1.98 25.71
N SER A 98 -3.57 -1.55 26.16
CA SER A 98 -2.88 -0.39 25.58
C SER A 98 -2.49 -0.58 24.11
N ILE A 99 -2.09 -1.80 23.73
CA ILE A 99 -1.75 -2.16 22.34
C ILE A 99 -3.02 -2.29 21.50
N GLN A 100 -4.09 -2.87 22.03
CA GLN A 100 -5.40 -2.88 21.34
C GLN A 100 -5.84 -1.46 21.00
N ARG A 101 -5.74 -0.54 21.98
CA ARG A 101 -6.04 0.88 21.80
C ARG A 101 -5.16 1.50 20.72
N LEU A 102 -3.85 1.29 20.81
CA LEU A 102 -2.89 1.79 19.81
C LEU A 102 -3.25 1.31 18.40
N ARG A 103 -3.56 0.02 18.21
CA ARG A 103 -3.93 -0.55 16.90
C ARG A 103 -5.19 0.11 16.33
N LEU A 104 -6.20 0.39 17.15
CA LEU A 104 -7.40 1.11 16.71
C LEU A 104 -7.08 2.55 16.27
N LEU A 105 -6.22 3.26 17.01
CA LEU A 105 -5.79 4.61 16.66
C LEU A 105 -4.96 4.64 15.36
N LEU A 106 -4.02 3.70 15.21
CA LEU A 106 -3.26 3.53 13.96
C LEU A 106 -4.18 3.22 12.77
N GLY A 107 -5.22 2.41 12.99
CA GLY A 107 -6.25 2.12 11.99
C GLY A 107 -7.03 3.36 11.54
N LEU A 108 -7.36 4.28 12.44
CA LEU A 108 -7.93 5.58 12.05
C LEU A 108 -6.94 6.41 11.22
N GLY A 109 -5.65 6.31 11.52
CA GLY A 109 -4.57 6.99 10.79
C GLY A 109 -4.37 6.51 9.35
N GLU A 110 -4.76 5.27 9.02
CA GLU A 110 -4.77 4.77 7.63
C GLU A 110 -5.78 5.54 6.76
N TYR A 111 -6.85 6.05 7.36
CA TYR A 111 -7.91 6.82 6.70
C TYR A 111 -7.76 8.34 6.88
N THR A 112 -6.74 8.81 7.59
CA THR A 112 -6.51 10.25 7.79
C THR A 112 -5.51 10.75 6.75
N TYR A 113 -5.86 11.83 6.04
CA TYR A 113 -5.02 12.44 5.00
C TYR A 113 -4.91 13.95 5.19
N ASP A 114 -3.81 14.57 4.73
CA ASP A 114 -3.55 15.99 4.99
C ASP A 114 -4.55 16.94 4.31
N ALA A 115 -5.03 16.59 3.11
CA ALA A 115 -5.91 17.46 2.32
C ALA A 115 -7.27 16.82 1.96
N SER A 116 -7.57 15.61 2.46
CA SER A 116 -8.82 14.92 2.13
C SER A 116 -9.82 14.99 3.28
N THR A 117 -11.03 15.44 2.95
CA THR A 117 -12.21 15.39 3.83
C THR A 117 -12.92 14.03 3.76
N GLU A 118 -12.55 13.19 2.80
CA GLU A 118 -13.18 11.89 2.57
C GLU A 118 -12.70 10.82 3.55
N GLY A 119 -11.69 11.09 4.37
CA GLY A 119 -11.09 10.09 5.26
C GLY A 119 -12.08 9.43 6.20
N LEU A 120 -12.92 10.23 6.86
CA LEU A 120 -13.94 9.72 7.78
C LEU A 120 -15.04 8.96 7.03
N HIS A 121 -15.50 9.49 5.90
CA HIS A 121 -16.45 8.78 5.03
C HIS A 121 -15.89 7.41 4.64
N GLY A 122 -14.66 7.37 4.14
CA GLY A 122 -13.95 6.16 3.74
C GLY A 122 -13.80 5.14 4.87
N TYR A 123 -13.52 5.59 6.10
CA TYR A 123 -13.44 4.69 7.26
C TYR A 123 -14.78 3.97 7.49
N PHE A 124 -15.89 4.71 7.50
CA PHE A 124 -17.22 4.18 7.78
C PHE A 124 -17.82 3.39 6.60
N SER A 125 -17.49 3.75 5.36
CA SER A 125 -17.92 3.05 4.14
C SER A 125 -17.04 1.84 3.79
N ALA A 126 -16.01 1.57 4.58
CA ALA A 126 -15.16 0.38 4.49
C ALA A 126 -15.46 -0.60 5.65
N PRO A 127 -14.96 -1.85 5.58
CA PRO A 127 -15.08 -2.82 6.66
C PRO A 127 -14.55 -2.29 8.00
N ALA A 128 -13.56 -1.39 8.00
CA ALA A 128 -13.06 -0.69 9.19
C ALA A 128 -14.16 -0.06 10.05
N GLY A 129 -15.23 0.46 9.42
CA GLY A 129 -16.38 1.07 10.10
C GLY A 129 -17.06 0.14 11.11
N THR A 130 -16.92 -1.18 10.98
CA THR A 130 -17.46 -2.15 11.95
C THR A 130 -16.86 -2.00 13.36
N LEU A 131 -15.67 -1.39 13.44
CA LEU A 131 -14.92 -1.14 14.66
C LEU A 131 -15.19 0.24 15.27
N ALA A 132 -16.09 1.06 14.68
CA ALA A 132 -16.34 2.43 15.16
C ALA A 132 -16.66 2.52 16.67
N PRO A 133 -17.47 1.61 17.28
CA PRO A 133 -17.68 1.64 18.73
C PRO A 133 -16.40 1.41 19.54
N GLN A 134 -15.54 0.48 19.12
CA GLN A 134 -14.23 0.24 19.76
C GLN A 134 -13.29 1.41 19.57
N LEU A 135 -13.27 2.01 18.38
CA LEU A 135 -12.48 3.20 18.10
C LEU A 135 -12.90 4.38 18.99
N LEU A 136 -14.21 4.59 19.20
CA LEU A 136 -14.70 5.66 20.08
C LEU A 136 -14.18 5.48 21.51
N VAL A 137 -14.28 4.27 22.06
CA VAL A 137 -13.74 3.95 23.40
C VAL A 137 -12.23 4.18 23.44
N ALA A 138 -11.51 3.75 22.40
CA ALA A 138 -10.06 3.94 22.31
C ALA A 138 -9.67 5.43 22.31
N LEU A 139 -10.38 6.26 21.54
CA LEU A 139 -10.14 7.72 21.50
C LEU A 139 -10.42 8.36 22.86
N GLN A 140 -11.51 7.97 23.53
CA GLN A 140 -11.87 8.48 24.85
C GLN A 140 -10.81 8.12 25.90
N GLU A 141 -10.42 6.86 25.97
CA GLU A 141 -9.43 6.38 26.94
C GLU A 141 -8.02 6.92 26.67
N ALA A 142 -7.67 7.14 25.40
CA ALA A 142 -6.43 7.79 25.03
C ALA A 142 -6.48 9.31 25.20
N GLY A 143 -7.63 9.91 25.54
CA GLY A 143 -7.76 11.36 25.73
C GLY A 143 -7.72 12.19 24.43
N PHE A 144 -8.14 11.61 23.31
CA PHE A 144 -8.33 12.31 22.03
C PHE A 144 -9.75 12.88 21.97
N SER A 145 -10.09 13.77 22.91
CA SER A 145 -11.48 14.22 23.15
C SER A 145 -12.15 14.81 21.91
N ASP A 146 -11.47 15.69 21.18
CA ASP A 146 -12.02 16.34 19.98
C ASP A 146 -12.34 15.30 18.89
N ARG A 147 -11.44 14.32 18.70
CA ARG A 147 -11.65 13.23 17.73
C ARG A 147 -12.73 12.26 18.18
N ALA A 148 -12.82 11.98 19.49
CA ALA A 148 -13.86 11.15 20.08
C ALA A 148 -15.24 11.78 19.86
N GLU A 149 -15.37 13.09 20.02
CA GLU A 149 -16.62 13.82 19.73
C GLU A 149 -17.02 13.64 18.27
N VAL A 150 -16.08 13.85 17.34
CA VAL A 150 -16.35 13.67 15.89
C VAL A 150 -16.78 12.24 15.57
N VAL A 151 -16.09 11.23 16.11
CA VAL A 151 -16.45 9.83 15.88
C VAL A 151 -17.81 9.48 16.51
N ALA A 152 -18.13 10.04 17.68
CA ALA A 152 -19.45 9.86 18.29
C ALA A 152 -20.57 10.48 17.44
N GLU A 153 -20.36 11.70 16.91
CA GLU A 153 -21.28 12.33 15.97
C GLU A 153 -21.45 11.50 14.68
N ALA A 154 -20.36 10.92 14.16
CA ALA A 154 -20.38 10.07 12.98
C ALA A 154 -21.16 8.78 13.21
N ILE A 155 -20.98 8.13 14.36
CA ILE A 155 -21.75 6.95 14.77
C ILE A 155 -23.25 7.31 14.87
N ALA A 156 -23.59 8.45 15.46
CA ALA A 156 -24.96 8.90 15.63
C ALA A 156 -25.68 9.21 14.29
N ALA A 157 -24.93 9.51 13.22
CA ALA A 157 -25.51 9.74 11.90
C ALA A 157 -26.23 8.50 11.33
N PHE A 158 -25.89 7.30 11.78
CA PHE A 158 -26.56 6.05 11.40
C PHE A 158 -27.84 5.76 12.20
N GLY A 159 -28.20 6.64 13.14
CA GLY A 159 -29.37 6.50 14.00
C GLY A 159 -29.04 5.95 15.39
N PRO A 160 -30.06 5.58 16.19
CA PRO A 160 -29.89 5.22 17.60
C PRO A 160 -29.12 3.90 17.82
N ASN A 161 -29.08 3.03 16.82
CA ASN A 161 -28.35 1.76 16.86
C ASN A 161 -27.39 1.71 15.68
N TYR A 162 -26.09 1.86 15.96
CA TYR A 162 -25.07 1.82 14.92
C TYR A 162 -24.95 0.43 14.28
N PRO A 163 -25.03 0.30 12.95
CA PRO A 163 -24.94 -0.97 12.26
C PRO A 163 -23.48 -1.43 12.12
N VAL A 164 -23.04 -2.32 13.02
CA VAL A 164 -21.71 -2.93 12.91
C VAL A 164 -21.61 -3.93 11.75
N ASP A 165 -22.72 -4.54 11.35
CA ASP A 165 -22.76 -5.45 10.20
C ASP A 165 -22.61 -4.68 8.88
N ASP A 166 -21.68 -5.11 8.03
CA ASP A 166 -21.36 -4.41 6.77
C ASP A 166 -22.53 -4.42 5.78
N LYS A 167 -23.35 -5.48 5.77
CA LYS A 167 -24.52 -5.54 4.88
C LYS A 167 -25.55 -4.52 5.31
N VAL A 168 -25.86 -4.45 6.61
CA VAL A 168 -26.80 -3.45 7.15
C VAL A 168 -26.25 -2.04 6.99
N ARG A 169 -24.94 -1.83 7.25
CA ARG A 169 -24.31 -0.51 7.11
C ARG A 169 -24.28 -0.03 5.66
N SER A 170 -24.20 -0.94 4.69
CA SER A 170 -24.17 -0.60 3.26
C SER A 170 -25.41 0.19 2.80
N ASP A 171 -26.57 -0.03 3.41
CA ASP A 171 -27.84 0.62 3.05
C ASP A 171 -27.86 2.12 3.36
N PHE A 172 -26.90 2.62 4.16
CA PHE A 172 -26.79 4.04 4.52
C PHE A 172 -25.98 4.86 3.51
N PHE A 173 -25.30 4.21 2.56
CA PHE A 173 -24.45 4.88 1.58
C PHE A 173 -25.05 4.82 0.19
N ALA A 174 -24.94 5.92 -0.56
CA ALA A 174 -25.38 5.98 -1.95
C ALA A 174 -24.53 5.05 -2.83
N GLN A 175 -23.23 5.03 -2.55
CA GLN A 175 -22.20 4.28 -3.28
C GLN A 175 -21.41 3.46 -2.27
N SER A 176 -21.86 2.23 -2.00
CA SER A 176 -21.19 1.32 -1.07
C SER A 176 -20.41 0.24 -1.81
N PHE A 177 -19.14 0.08 -1.44
CA PHE A 177 -18.30 -1.02 -1.91
C PHE A 177 -18.27 -2.21 -0.93
N LEU A 178 -18.98 -2.12 0.20
CA LEU A 178 -18.99 -3.16 1.24
C LEU A 178 -19.49 -4.53 0.73
N ARG A 179 -20.28 -4.53 -0.35
CA ARG A 179 -20.88 -5.73 -0.92
C ARG A 179 -20.30 -6.14 -2.27
N ILE A 180 -19.16 -5.57 -2.67
CA ILE A 180 -18.52 -5.89 -3.95
C ILE A 180 -18.13 -7.37 -4.06
N GLN A 181 -17.79 -8.00 -2.94
CA GLN A 181 -17.49 -9.44 -2.86
C GLN A 181 -18.70 -10.34 -3.15
N GLU A 182 -19.90 -9.80 -3.00
CA GLU A 182 -21.16 -10.48 -3.33
C GLU A 182 -21.57 -10.24 -4.79
N GLY A 183 -20.70 -9.60 -5.59
CA GLY A 183 -21.00 -9.20 -6.97
C GLY A 183 -21.90 -7.97 -7.07
N ILE A 184 -22.12 -7.25 -5.96
CA ILE A 184 -22.97 -6.07 -5.92
C ILE A 184 -22.08 -4.83 -6.11
N VAL A 185 -22.19 -4.23 -7.29
CA VAL A 185 -21.43 -3.05 -7.68
C VAL A 185 -22.21 -1.78 -7.28
N PRO A 186 -21.54 -0.76 -6.71
CA PRO A 186 -22.20 0.51 -6.41
C PRO A 186 -22.75 1.19 -7.66
N ASP A 187 -23.95 1.75 -7.53
CA ASP A 187 -24.55 2.60 -8.56
C ASP A 187 -24.00 4.02 -8.42
N LEU A 188 -23.02 4.35 -9.25
CA LEU A 188 -22.34 5.65 -9.25
C LEU A 188 -23.24 6.82 -9.66
N SER A 189 -24.46 6.57 -10.16
CA SER A 189 -25.41 7.62 -10.51
C SER A 189 -26.21 8.15 -9.31
N LYS A 190 -26.19 7.43 -8.17
CA LYS A 190 -26.95 7.83 -6.99
C LYS A 190 -26.35 9.07 -6.32
N PRO A 191 -27.17 10.07 -5.96
CA PRO A 191 -26.70 11.21 -5.20
C PRO A 191 -26.33 10.78 -3.76
N PRO A 192 -25.39 11.47 -3.10
CA PRO A 192 -25.03 11.21 -1.71
C PRO A 192 -26.25 11.18 -0.77
N THR A 193 -26.26 10.24 0.18
CA THR A 193 -27.27 10.22 1.27
C THR A 193 -26.99 11.31 2.31
N ALA A 194 -27.90 11.44 3.29
CA ALA A 194 -27.67 12.28 4.46
C ALA A 194 -26.45 11.81 5.28
N VAL A 195 -26.22 10.50 5.39
CA VAL A 195 -25.05 9.93 6.07
C VAL A 195 -23.78 10.23 5.29
N ASP A 196 -23.79 10.03 3.96
CA ASP A 196 -22.67 10.39 3.10
C ASP A 196 -22.25 11.86 3.30
N THR A 197 -23.24 12.78 3.26
CA THR A 197 -23.01 14.22 3.45
C THR A 197 -22.45 14.51 4.83
N ARG A 198 -23.06 13.92 5.88
CA ARG A 198 -22.66 14.17 7.26
C ARG A 198 -21.25 13.69 7.57
N LEU A 199 -20.86 12.52 7.06
CA LEU A 199 -19.51 11.98 7.28
C LEU A 199 -18.43 12.82 6.59
N ARG A 200 -18.72 13.38 5.41
CA ARG A 200 -17.79 14.31 4.73
C ARG A 200 -17.64 15.63 5.48
N GLU A 201 -18.74 16.20 5.97
CA GLU A 201 -18.71 17.40 6.82
C GLU A 201 -17.83 17.17 8.06
N LEU A 202 -18.07 16.06 8.77
CA LEU A 202 -17.31 15.69 9.96
C LEU A 202 -15.85 15.35 9.64
N GLY A 203 -15.57 14.79 8.46
CA GLY A 203 -14.23 14.46 8.00
C GLY A 203 -13.30 15.67 7.93
N THR A 204 -13.83 16.88 7.70
CA THR A 204 -13.04 18.13 7.77
C THR A 204 -12.37 18.34 9.13
N LYS A 205 -13.02 17.91 10.22
CA LYS A 205 -12.53 18.02 11.60
C LYS A 205 -11.47 16.96 11.93
N LEU A 206 -11.36 15.90 11.14
CA LEU A 206 -10.39 14.80 11.34
C LEU A 206 -9.25 14.79 10.33
N ALA A 207 -9.32 15.58 9.26
CA ALA A 207 -8.24 15.79 8.30
C ALA A 207 -6.94 16.26 9.00
N ASN A 208 -5.82 16.29 8.26
CA ASN A 208 -4.48 16.58 8.77
C ASN A 208 -3.82 15.37 9.44
N LYS A 209 -3.25 14.49 8.60
CA LYS A 209 -2.49 13.30 9.02
C LYS A 209 -1.25 13.70 9.82
N ARG A 210 -0.61 14.80 9.46
CA ARG A 210 0.57 15.31 10.19
C ARG A 210 0.23 15.67 11.64
N ALA A 211 -0.88 16.37 11.86
CA ALA A 211 -1.36 16.68 13.21
C ALA A 211 -1.72 15.40 13.98
N PHE A 212 -2.44 14.48 13.33
CA PHE A 212 -2.78 13.20 13.97
C PHE A 212 -1.55 12.39 14.40
N ARG A 213 -0.52 12.34 13.55
CA ARG A 213 0.76 11.69 13.88
C ARG A 213 1.40 12.32 15.12
N ALA A 214 1.47 13.65 15.18
CA ALA A 214 2.03 14.35 16.34
C ALA A 214 1.22 14.11 17.62
N GLU A 215 -0.11 14.05 17.54
CA GLU A 215 -0.98 13.71 18.67
C GLU A 215 -0.73 12.27 19.16
N LEU A 216 -0.55 11.32 18.23
CA LEU A 216 -0.23 9.93 18.58
C LEU A 216 1.14 9.82 19.23
N GLU A 217 2.15 10.52 18.72
CA GLU A 217 3.49 10.57 19.34
C GLU A 217 3.44 11.18 20.74
N ALA A 218 2.65 12.24 20.94
CA ALA A 218 2.42 12.79 22.28
C ALA A 218 1.71 11.81 23.21
N TYR A 219 0.77 11.00 22.70
CA TYR A 219 0.15 9.91 23.46
C TYR A 219 1.14 8.81 23.83
N VAL A 220 2.00 8.39 22.90
CA VAL A 220 3.08 7.42 23.13
C VAL A 220 4.01 7.90 24.24
N ALA A 221 4.40 9.18 24.22
CA ALA A 221 5.31 9.75 25.20
C ALA A 221 4.75 9.76 26.65
N ARG A 222 3.42 9.87 26.81
CA ARG A 222 2.78 9.94 28.14
C ARG A 222 2.23 8.61 28.66
N ASP A 223 1.99 7.61 27.79
CA ASP A 223 1.55 6.28 28.19
C ASP A 223 2.77 5.34 28.36
N PRO A 224 3.13 4.92 29.60
CA PRO A 224 4.33 4.13 29.83
C PRO A 224 4.34 2.78 29.13
N ALA A 225 3.17 2.15 28.94
CA ALA A 225 3.09 0.86 28.29
C ALA A 225 3.38 0.99 26.79
N ILE A 226 2.90 2.05 26.16
CA ILE A 226 3.14 2.31 24.74
C ILE A 226 4.56 2.84 24.51
N ALA A 227 5.09 3.68 25.39
CA ALA A 227 6.49 4.09 25.34
C ALA A 227 7.44 2.87 25.42
N ALA A 228 7.14 1.90 26.29
CA ALA A 228 7.89 0.65 26.38
C ALA A 228 7.75 -0.19 25.10
N ALA A 229 6.55 -0.25 24.52
CA ALA A 229 6.29 -0.95 23.27
C ALA A 229 7.06 -0.32 22.08
N LEU A 230 7.09 1.00 21.98
CA LEU A 230 7.88 1.73 20.97
C LEU A 230 9.37 1.38 21.09
N LYS A 231 9.92 1.44 22.32
CA LYS A 231 11.33 1.09 22.55
C LYS A 231 11.63 -0.34 22.10
N HIS A 232 10.78 -1.28 22.50
CA HIS A 232 10.91 -2.67 22.10
C HIS A 232 10.80 -2.85 20.58
N ALA A 233 9.86 -2.15 19.94
CA ALA A 233 9.69 -2.18 18.50
C ALA A 233 10.94 -1.68 17.76
N ARG A 234 11.52 -0.54 18.18
CA ARG A 234 12.78 -0.03 17.57
C ARG A 234 13.91 -1.06 17.64
N GLU A 235 14.02 -1.79 18.74
CA GLU A 235 15.03 -2.82 18.94
C GLU A 235 14.76 -4.11 18.14
N THR A 236 13.49 -4.40 17.82
CA THR A 236 13.08 -5.71 17.28
C THR A 236 12.44 -5.70 15.90
N LEU A 237 12.24 -4.55 15.28
CA LEU A 237 11.81 -4.48 13.87
C LEU A 237 12.71 -5.39 13.02
N THR A 238 12.09 -6.16 12.12
CA THR A 238 12.82 -7.02 11.21
C THR A 238 13.41 -6.21 10.06
N ASP A 239 14.43 -6.75 9.40
CA ASP A 239 14.98 -6.11 8.19
C ASP A 239 13.90 -5.99 7.09
N GLU A 240 12.95 -6.93 7.03
CA GLU A 240 11.78 -6.89 6.14
C GLU A 240 10.84 -5.71 6.44
N GLN A 241 10.54 -5.44 7.72
CA GLN A 241 9.70 -4.29 8.09
C GLN A 241 10.39 -2.96 7.76
N ARG A 242 11.69 -2.86 8.04
CA ARG A 242 12.49 -1.68 7.67
C ARG A 242 12.55 -1.49 6.15
N LEU A 243 12.67 -2.59 5.39
CA LEU A 243 12.63 -2.54 3.93
C LEU A 243 11.25 -2.10 3.42
N SER A 244 10.15 -2.55 4.05
CA SER A 244 8.81 -2.10 3.69
C SER A 244 8.66 -0.58 3.84
N TYR A 245 9.19 -0.01 4.93
CA TYR A 245 9.19 1.45 5.10
C TYR A 245 10.04 2.14 4.03
N LEU A 246 11.25 1.66 3.78
CA LEU A 246 12.12 2.22 2.73
C LEU A 246 11.42 2.18 1.37
N GLN A 247 10.75 1.08 1.06
CA GLN A 247 9.94 0.93 -0.14
C GLN A 247 8.88 2.01 -0.24
N ASP A 248 8.06 2.20 0.79
CA ASP A 248 6.99 3.21 0.79
C ASP A 248 7.55 4.63 0.57
N GLN A 249 8.74 4.93 1.09
CA GLN A 249 9.38 6.22 0.88
C GLN A 249 9.99 6.39 -0.53
N LEU A 250 10.39 5.30 -1.18
CA LEU A 250 10.99 5.33 -2.52
C LEU A 250 9.96 5.31 -3.65
N LEU A 251 8.81 4.68 -3.44
CA LEU A 251 7.76 4.50 -4.44
C LEU A 251 7.28 5.79 -5.15
N PRO A 252 7.19 6.97 -4.49
CA PRO A 252 6.84 8.20 -5.19
C PRO A 252 7.72 8.48 -6.41
N GLY A 253 9.02 8.17 -6.34
CA GLY A 253 9.97 7.96 -7.45
C GLY A 253 10.03 8.96 -8.63
N PRO A 254 11.02 8.83 -9.52
CA PRO A 254 10.95 9.42 -10.85
C PRO A 254 9.78 8.82 -11.68
N SER A 255 9.19 9.63 -12.55
CA SER A 255 8.18 9.18 -13.52
C SER A 255 8.84 8.53 -14.76
N GLY A 256 8.17 7.52 -15.32
CA GLY A 256 8.55 6.90 -16.60
C GLY A 256 7.96 7.58 -17.85
N PHE A 257 7.22 8.68 -17.67
CA PHE A 257 6.64 9.48 -18.75
C PHE A 257 7.57 10.63 -19.16
N GLY A 258 7.44 11.09 -20.41
CA GLY A 258 8.25 12.18 -20.97
C GLY A 258 9.46 11.71 -21.79
N GLY A 259 10.41 12.62 -22.02
CA GLY A 259 11.55 12.36 -22.90
C GLY A 259 12.63 11.48 -22.25
N THR A 260 13.25 10.57 -23.01
CA THR A 260 14.29 9.66 -22.53
C THR A 260 15.40 10.35 -21.71
N ALA A 261 15.90 11.52 -22.17
CA ALA A 261 16.97 12.24 -21.49
C ALA A 261 16.52 12.76 -20.11
N GLU A 262 15.27 13.20 -19.99
CA GLU A 262 14.70 13.70 -18.74
C GLU A 262 14.47 12.55 -17.75
N ILE A 263 13.88 11.45 -18.21
CA ILE A 263 13.66 10.25 -17.39
C ILE A 263 14.99 9.77 -16.80
N LYS A 264 16.03 9.63 -17.63
CA LYS A 264 17.38 9.23 -17.19
C LYS A 264 17.96 10.23 -16.19
N ALA A 265 17.89 11.52 -16.49
CA ALA A 265 18.38 12.55 -15.57
C ALA A 265 17.68 12.50 -14.19
N ARG A 266 16.37 12.22 -14.14
CA ARG A 266 15.59 12.13 -12.89
C ARG A 266 16.01 10.92 -12.05
N ILE A 267 16.06 9.71 -12.62
CA ILE A 267 16.48 8.52 -11.86
C ILE A 267 17.96 8.58 -11.46
N GLU A 268 18.79 9.28 -12.25
CA GLU A 268 20.21 9.46 -11.94
C GLU A 268 20.48 10.39 -10.76
N THR A 269 19.48 11.15 -10.30
CA THR A 269 19.55 11.91 -9.03
C THR A 269 19.58 11.01 -7.80
N MET A 270 19.07 9.78 -7.90
CA MET A 270 19.12 8.82 -6.80
C MET A 270 20.55 8.26 -6.69
N PRO A 271 21.16 8.22 -5.49
CA PRO A 271 22.43 7.52 -5.28
C PRO A 271 22.32 6.04 -5.71
N PRO A 272 23.41 5.40 -6.18
CA PRO A 272 23.35 4.06 -6.77
C PRO A 272 22.67 2.99 -5.90
N ASN A 273 22.91 3.00 -4.59
CA ASN A 273 22.31 2.08 -3.62
C ASN A 273 20.78 2.25 -3.50
N TYR A 274 20.28 3.49 -3.45
CA TYR A 274 18.84 3.77 -3.45
C TYR A 274 18.20 3.50 -4.81
N ARG A 275 18.92 3.72 -5.91
CA ARG A 275 18.45 3.40 -7.26
C ARG A 275 18.28 1.90 -7.43
N THR A 276 19.25 1.10 -6.99
CA THR A 276 19.14 -0.38 -6.98
C THR A 276 17.92 -0.82 -6.19
N ALA A 277 17.69 -0.27 -4.99
CA ALA A 277 16.49 -0.59 -4.22
C ALA A 277 15.20 -0.22 -4.97
N TYR A 278 15.11 1.01 -5.48
CA TYR A 278 13.94 1.52 -6.17
C TYR A 278 13.53 0.70 -7.39
N VAL A 279 14.48 0.39 -8.29
CA VAL A 279 14.14 -0.35 -9.53
C VAL A 279 13.74 -1.79 -9.25
N LEU A 280 14.30 -2.43 -8.21
CA LEU A 280 13.89 -3.77 -7.78
C LEU A 280 12.53 -3.77 -7.08
N ILE A 281 12.25 -2.76 -6.26
CA ILE A 281 10.92 -2.56 -5.65
C ILE A 281 9.83 -2.47 -6.74
N ILE A 282 10.07 -1.69 -7.79
CA ILE A 282 9.13 -1.56 -8.91
C ILE A 282 9.01 -2.86 -9.69
N LEU A 283 10.13 -3.51 -10.01
CA LEU A 283 10.10 -4.80 -10.72
C LEU A 283 9.21 -5.80 -9.98
N ILE A 284 9.47 -6.02 -8.68
CA ILE A 284 8.72 -6.98 -7.87
C ILE A 284 7.25 -6.60 -7.78
N GLY A 285 6.94 -5.31 -7.60
CA GLY A 285 5.57 -4.82 -7.52
C GLY A 285 4.78 -5.05 -8.81
N GLU A 286 5.38 -4.80 -9.96
CA GLU A 286 4.72 -4.98 -11.27
C GLU A 286 4.62 -6.45 -11.66
N VAL A 287 5.65 -7.27 -11.41
CA VAL A 287 5.62 -8.71 -11.67
C VAL A 287 4.55 -9.39 -10.81
N PHE A 288 4.47 -9.06 -9.52
CA PHE A 288 3.43 -9.58 -8.64
C PHE A 288 2.00 -9.18 -9.09
N ASN A 289 1.84 -7.99 -9.68
CA ASN A 289 0.52 -7.49 -10.07
C ASN A 289 0.05 -8.01 -11.44
N GLY A 290 0.93 -8.07 -12.44
CA GLY A 290 0.56 -8.43 -13.82
C GLY A 290 1.70 -9.01 -14.64
N GLY A 291 2.76 -9.47 -13.98
CA GLY A 291 3.89 -10.11 -14.62
C GLY A 291 4.87 -9.14 -15.28
N THR A 292 5.87 -9.71 -15.93
CA THR A 292 6.88 -8.98 -16.71
C THR A 292 6.27 -8.20 -17.87
N HIS A 293 5.17 -8.67 -18.46
CA HIS A 293 4.43 -7.90 -19.47
C HIS A 293 3.99 -6.56 -18.91
N GLN A 294 3.33 -6.57 -17.74
CA GLN A 294 2.90 -5.35 -17.07
C GLN A 294 4.09 -4.44 -16.71
N PHE A 295 5.19 -5.00 -16.17
CA PHE A 295 6.41 -4.23 -15.88
C PHE A 295 6.90 -3.46 -17.11
N PHE A 296 6.97 -4.09 -18.28
CA PHE A 296 7.44 -3.43 -19.50
C PHE A 296 6.37 -2.53 -20.12
N TYR A 297 5.08 -2.85 -20.02
CA TYR A 297 4.00 -2.02 -20.58
C TYR A 297 3.79 -0.71 -19.80
N ASN A 298 3.92 -0.78 -18.48
CA ASN A 298 3.73 0.36 -17.57
C ASN A 298 4.92 1.32 -17.55
N SER A 299 4.75 2.43 -16.82
CA SER A 299 5.76 3.47 -16.65
C SER A 299 7.07 2.93 -16.07
N SER A 300 6.98 1.89 -15.24
CA SER A 300 8.07 1.07 -14.71
C SER A 300 9.08 0.60 -15.76
N GLY A 301 8.64 0.29 -16.99
CA GLY A 301 9.51 -0.19 -18.06
C GLY A 301 10.58 0.82 -18.47
N ALA A 302 10.38 2.11 -18.16
CA ALA A 302 11.38 3.14 -18.39
C ALA A 302 12.69 2.89 -17.62
N PHE A 303 12.65 2.10 -16.56
CA PHE A 303 13.80 1.76 -15.73
C PHE A 303 14.42 0.39 -16.05
N ALA A 304 13.94 -0.31 -17.09
CA ALA A 304 14.37 -1.66 -17.41
C ALA A 304 15.90 -1.78 -17.59
N GLU A 305 16.56 -0.80 -18.20
CA GLU A 305 18.01 -0.82 -18.41
C GLU A 305 18.83 -0.85 -17.11
N TYR A 306 18.26 -0.40 -15.97
CA TYR A 306 18.92 -0.41 -14.66
C TYR A 306 18.74 -1.75 -13.91
N VAL A 307 17.72 -2.52 -14.26
CA VAL A 307 17.31 -3.74 -13.53
C VAL A 307 18.39 -4.83 -13.55
N PRO A 308 19.04 -5.18 -14.68
CA PRO A 308 20.05 -6.24 -14.68
C PRO A 308 21.21 -5.98 -13.72
N GLN A 309 21.70 -4.73 -13.67
CA GLN A 309 22.77 -4.39 -12.74
C GLN A 309 22.29 -4.42 -11.29
N ALA A 310 21.08 -3.92 -11.02
CA ALA A 310 20.49 -3.96 -9.69
C ALA A 310 20.31 -5.41 -9.18
N LEU A 311 19.86 -6.33 -10.03
CA LEU A 311 19.74 -7.76 -9.72
C LEU A 311 21.12 -8.37 -9.40
N ARG A 312 22.15 -8.06 -10.19
CA ARG A 312 23.53 -8.49 -9.91
C ARG A 312 24.05 -7.93 -8.58
N ASP A 313 23.74 -6.68 -8.26
CA ASP A 313 24.17 -6.04 -7.01
C ASP A 313 23.60 -6.74 -5.76
N VAL A 314 22.40 -7.33 -5.87
CA VAL A 314 21.77 -8.12 -4.79
C VAL A 314 22.09 -9.62 -4.86
N GLY A 315 22.83 -10.07 -5.90
CA GLY A 315 23.27 -11.45 -6.07
C GLY A 315 22.42 -12.32 -6.99
N GLU A 316 21.37 -11.76 -7.59
CA GLU A 316 20.36 -12.45 -8.41
C GLU A 316 20.77 -12.50 -9.89
N ASN A 317 21.87 -13.19 -10.19
CA ASN A 317 22.47 -13.20 -11.53
C ASN A 317 21.59 -13.86 -12.61
N ASP A 318 20.84 -14.90 -12.26
CA ASP A 318 19.98 -15.63 -13.20
C ASP A 318 18.78 -14.76 -13.61
N ALA A 319 18.12 -14.12 -12.63
CA ALA A 319 17.09 -13.12 -12.90
C ALA A 319 17.63 -11.95 -13.75
N ALA A 320 18.87 -11.50 -13.51
CA ALA A 320 19.49 -10.45 -14.31
C ALA A 320 19.60 -10.85 -15.80
N ALA A 321 20.05 -12.07 -16.09
CA ALA A 321 20.17 -12.58 -17.46
C ALA A 321 18.79 -12.74 -18.14
N MET A 322 17.76 -13.08 -17.38
CA MET A 322 16.38 -13.17 -17.90
C MET A 322 15.84 -11.80 -18.28
N ILE A 323 16.02 -10.78 -17.44
CA ILE A 323 15.63 -9.41 -17.77
C ILE A 323 16.41 -8.88 -18.99
N GLU A 324 17.70 -9.18 -19.12
CA GLU A 324 18.47 -8.83 -20.33
C GLU A 324 17.87 -9.47 -21.59
N THR A 325 17.42 -10.72 -21.49
CA THR A 325 16.73 -11.42 -22.58
C THR A 325 15.39 -10.76 -22.90
N ALA A 326 14.63 -10.35 -21.90
CA ALA A 326 13.38 -9.62 -22.08
C ALA A 326 13.60 -8.24 -22.73
N ILE A 327 14.60 -7.48 -22.28
CA ILE A 327 15.00 -6.19 -22.90
C ILE A 327 15.40 -6.38 -24.36
N ALA A 328 16.09 -7.47 -24.70
CA ALA A 328 16.50 -7.76 -26.07
C ALA A 328 15.33 -8.03 -27.04
N MET A 329 14.10 -8.21 -26.53
CA MET A 329 12.88 -8.34 -27.36
C MET A 329 12.39 -6.99 -27.91
N PHE A 330 12.91 -5.87 -27.42
CA PHE A 330 12.52 -4.51 -27.83
C PHE A 330 13.44 -3.95 -28.92
N PRO A 331 12.99 -2.93 -29.70
CA PRO A 331 13.83 -2.23 -30.66
C PRO A 331 15.11 -1.64 -30.04
N LYS A 332 16.13 -1.41 -30.87
CA LYS A 332 17.37 -0.75 -30.47
C LYS A 332 17.47 0.66 -31.07
N PRO A 333 17.82 1.69 -30.28
CA PRO A 333 17.99 1.66 -28.82
C PRO A 333 16.68 1.36 -28.08
N TYR A 334 16.78 0.86 -26.84
CA TYR A 334 15.60 0.53 -26.03
C TYR A 334 14.69 1.77 -25.86
N PRO A 335 13.37 1.66 -26.11
CA PRO A 335 12.46 2.78 -25.95
C PRO A 335 12.17 3.04 -24.46
N VAL A 336 12.92 3.98 -23.87
CA VAL A 336 12.79 4.36 -22.45
C VAL A 336 11.47 5.08 -22.14
N SER A 337 11.02 6.00 -23.01
CA SER A 337 9.71 6.66 -22.85
C SER A 337 8.59 5.62 -22.89
N THR A 338 7.66 5.73 -21.94
CA THR A 338 6.50 4.83 -21.86
C THR A 338 5.60 4.95 -23.07
N GLU A 339 5.34 6.16 -23.55
CA GLU A 339 4.53 6.39 -24.74
C GLU A 339 5.19 5.81 -25.98
N GLU A 340 6.49 6.04 -26.16
CA GLU A 340 7.23 5.52 -27.30
C GLU A 340 7.28 3.99 -27.26
N ARG A 341 7.58 3.40 -26.09
CA ARG A 341 7.62 1.94 -25.91
C ARG A 341 6.29 1.29 -26.24
N ARG A 342 5.18 1.83 -25.74
CA ARG A 342 3.83 1.36 -26.09
C ARG A 342 3.59 1.46 -27.59
N ARG A 343 3.96 2.59 -28.21
CA ARG A 343 3.81 2.82 -29.65
C ARG A 343 4.57 1.83 -30.51
N VAL A 344 5.83 1.53 -30.19
CA VAL A 344 6.70 0.70 -31.05
C VAL A 344 6.68 -0.78 -30.72
N SER A 345 6.23 -1.18 -29.53
CA SER A 345 6.33 -2.57 -29.05
C SER A 345 5.03 -3.18 -28.56
N PHE A 346 3.95 -2.41 -28.38
CA PHE A 346 2.68 -2.93 -27.86
C PHE A 346 1.45 -2.51 -28.70
N GLN A 347 1.64 -1.83 -29.85
CA GLN A 347 0.55 -1.52 -30.79
C GLN A 347 0.22 -2.73 -31.68
N HIS A 348 -0.19 -3.82 -31.05
CA HIS A 348 -0.67 -5.03 -31.71
C HIS A 348 -1.65 -5.77 -30.80
N GLU A 349 -2.45 -6.65 -31.40
CA GLU A 349 -3.21 -7.65 -30.64
C GLU A 349 -2.25 -8.58 -29.89
N TRP A 350 -2.70 -9.10 -28.76
CA TRP A 350 -1.94 -10.06 -27.95
C TRP A 350 -1.50 -11.25 -28.81
N ASN A 351 -0.22 -11.57 -28.78
CA ASN A 351 0.36 -12.62 -29.61
C ASN A 351 1.51 -13.36 -28.90
N THR A 352 2.23 -14.20 -29.63
CA THR A 352 3.32 -15.02 -29.09
C THR A 352 4.50 -14.23 -28.54
N TRP A 353 4.69 -12.98 -28.98
CA TRP A 353 5.65 -12.06 -28.39
C TRP A 353 5.24 -11.66 -26.97
N ASP A 354 3.96 -11.36 -26.75
CA ASP A 354 3.41 -11.05 -25.42
C ASP A 354 3.49 -12.25 -24.48
N ASP A 355 3.14 -13.45 -24.97
CA ASP A 355 3.28 -14.69 -24.20
C ASP A 355 4.73 -14.91 -23.75
N LYS A 356 5.68 -14.72 -24.67
CA LYS A 356 7.10 -14.85 -24.36
C LYS A 356 7.55 -13.78 -23.36
N LEU A 357 7.14 -12.53 -23.54
CA LEU A 357 7.47 -11.46 -22.61
C LEU A 357 6.92 -11.74 -21.22
N ASN A 358 5.70 -12.27 -21.13
CA ASN A 358 5.07 -12.60 -19.85
C ASN A 358 5.65 -13.85 -19.18
N SER A 359 6.19 -14.80 -19.96
CA SER A 359 6.76 -16.05 -19.44
C SER A 359 7.96 -15.88 -18.51
N PHE A 360 8.60 -14.70 -18.50
CA PHE A 360 9.68 -14.38 -17.56
C PHE A 360 9.20 -14.15 -16.13
N SER A 361 7.89 -13.95 -15.90
CA SER A 361 7.31 -13.68 -14.57
C SER A 361 7.61 -14.78 -13.57
N ASP A 362 7.29 -16.03 -13.91
CA ASP A 362 7.44 -17.18 -13.00
C ASP A 362 8.88 -17.35 -12.51
N ALA A 363 9.85 -17.05 -13.38
CA ALA A 363 11.25 -17.17 -13.05
C ALA A 363 11.72 -16.06 -12.09
N ILE A 364 11.25 -14.83 -12.30
CA ILE A 364 11.53 -13.71 -11.39
C ILE A 364 10.81 -13.92 -10.04
N ASP A 365 9.58 -14.41 -10.07
CA ASP A 365 8.79 -14.71 -8.86
C ASP A 365 9.36 -15.88 -8.04
N SER A 366 10.15 -16.75 -8.68
CA SER A 366 10.82 -17.87 -8.01
C SER A 366 11.99 -17.45 -7.13
N GLU A 367 12.57 -16.27 -7.37
CA GLU A 367 13.66 -15.72 -6.58
C GLU A 367 13.14 -14.97 -5.35
N ASP A 368 13.87 -15.04 -4.23
CA ASP A 368 13.54 -14.27 -3.03
C ASP A 368 14.22 -12.89 -3.04
N ILE A 369 13.97 -12.14 -4.13
CA ILE A 369 14.49 -10.79 -4.35
C ILE A 369 14.21 -9.86 -3.15
N PRO A 370 13.04 -9.89 -2.47
CA PRO A 370 12.84 -9.08 -1.26
C PRO A 370 13.85 -9.37 -0.14
N THR A 371 14.17 -10.64 0.10
CA THR A 371 15.17 -11.03 1.10
C THR A 371 16.57 -10.59 0.68
N ALA A 372 16.94 -10.80 -0.59
CA ALA A 372 18.22 -10.35 -1.13
C ALA A 372 18.37 -8.82 -1.05
N LEU A 373 17.30 -8.09 -1.37
CA LEU A 373 17.25 -6.64 -1.28
C LEU A 373 17.36 -6.13 0.16
N ALA A 374 16.73 -6.79 1.13
CA ALA A 374 16.86 -6.44 2.55
C ALA A 374 18.32 -6.58 3.02
N ALA A 375 18.97 -7.69 2.65
CA ALA A 375 20.39 -7.93 2.96
C ALA A 375 21.31 -6.90 2.29
N TYR A 376 21.04 -6.55 1.03
CA TYR A 376 21.74 -5.49 0.32
C TYR A 376 21.56 -4.13 0.99
N ALA A 377 20.32 -3.72 1.26
CA ALA A 377 20.01 -2.43 1.88
C ALA A 377 20.73 -2.25 3.23
N LYS A 378 20.77 -3.33 4.03
CA LYS A 378 21.52 -3.38 5.29
C LYS A 378 23.02 -3.22 5.07
N LYS A 379 23.59 -3.98 4.12
CA LYS A 379 25.03 -3.90 3.79
C LYS A 379 25.44 -2.51 3.28
N GLN A 380 24.56 -1.84 2.53
CA GLN A 380 24.79 -0.49 2.01
C GLN A 380 24.47 0.62 3.01
N GLY A 381 24.00 0.28 4.22
CA GLY A 381 23.65 1.28 5.24
C GLY A 381 22.45 2.15 4.90
N ILE A 382 21.57 1.71 3.99
CA ILE A 382 20.35 2.43 3.60
C ILE A 382 19.09 1.86 4.25
N LEU A 383 19.22 0.79 5.03
CA LEU A 383 18.10 0.23 5.76
C LEU A 383 17.75 1.15 6.96
N PRO A 384 16.52 1.68 7.04
CA PRO A 384 16.17 2.70 8.04
C PRO A 384 16.09 2.14 9.47
N ASN A 385 16.41 2.97 10.48
CA ASN A 385 16.39 2.59 11.91
C ASN A 385 15.30 3.26 12.75
#